data_AF-A0A892ZGR6-F1
#
_entry.id   AF-A0A892ZGR6-F1
#
_cell.length_a   1.000
_cell.length_b   1.000
_cell.length_c   1.000
_cell.angle_alpha   90.00
_cell.angle_beta   90.00
_cell.angle_gamma   90.00
#
_symmetry.space_group_name_H-M   'P 1'
#
loop_
_entity.id
_entity.type
_entity.pdbx_description
1 polymer ?
#
loop_
_entity_poly.entity_id
_entity_poly.type
_entity_poly.pdbx_seq_one_letter_code
_entity_poly.pdbx_strand_id
1 'polypeptide(L)'
;MSIPSELFVRRENGDLVQVFLGSKATAAALFDYLLHHLPDVAPDYAEEFEYSNWDVLSITGLSAAYFMPVYDLIMQACQELELVKPYQAALQAALQSDPRYRQQQAA
;
A
#
# COMPACT_ATOMS: atom_id res chain seq x y z
N MET A 1 -15.64 -19.35 0.11
CA MET A 1 -15.30 -18.02 -0.41
C MET A 1 -14.33 -17.39 0.58
N SER A 2 -13.16 -16.96 0.13
CA SER A 2 -12.20 -16.26 1.00
C SER A 2 -12.79 -14.91 1.42
N ILE A 3 -12.50 -14.45 2.63
CA ILE A 3 -12.93 -13.14 3.09
C ILE A 3 -12.27 -12.08 2.16
N PRO A 4 -13.08 -11.18 1.55
CA PRO A 4 -12.63 -9.94 0.93
C PRO A 4 -11.52 -9.26 1.76
N SER A 5 -10.47 -8.73 1.12
CA SER A 5 -9.45 -7.95 1.83
C SER A 5 -9.00 -6.77 0.97
N GLU A 6 -8.48 -5.73 1.62
CA GLU A 6 -8.21 -4.44 1.03
C GLU A 6 -6.86 -3.87 1.49
N LEU A 7 -6.31 -2.95 0.69
CA LEU A 7 -5.28 -2.01 1.13
C LEU A 7 -5.94 -0.69 1.52
N PHE A 8 -5.74 -0.24 2.75
CA PHE A 8 -6.12 1.10 3.19
C PHE A 8 -5.04 2.12 2.82
N VAL A 9 -5.38 3.06 1.94
CA VAL A 9 -4.43 4.01 1.37
C VAL A 9 -4.36 5.27 2.21
N ARG A 10 -5.49 5.92 2.49
CA ARG A 10 -5.57 7.17 3.25
C ARG A 10 -6.83 7.31 4.07
N ARG A 11 -6.83 8.32 4.94
CA ARG A 11 -8.04 8.86 5.59
C ARG A 11 -8.44 10.15 4.91
N GLU A 12 -9.72 10.29 4.57
CA GLU A 12 -10.31 11.48 3.97
C GLU A 12 -11.59 11.83 4.72
N ASN A 13 -11.62 12.96 5.42
CA ASN A 13 -12.77 13.42 6.22
C ASN A 13 -13.32 12.40 7.25
N GLY A 14 -12.47 11.52 7.76
CA GLY A 14 -12.86 10.46 8.69
C GLY A 14 -13.15 9.11 8.03
N ASP A 15 -13.33 9.10 6.71
CA ASP A 15 -13.53 7.88 5.92
C ASP A 15 -12.20 7.28 5.47
N LEU A 16 -12.19 5.96 5.31
CA LEU A 16 -11.04 5.22 4.79
C LEU A 16 -11.16 5.04 3.28
N VAL A 17 -10.14 5.48 2.55
CA VAL A 17 -10.00 5.19 1.13
C VAL A 17 -9.24 3.89 0.99
N GLN A 18 -9.86 2.90 0.35
CA GLN A 18 -9.36 1.55 0.25
C GLN A 18 -9.37 1.03 -1.18
N VAL A 19 -8.47 0.10 -1.48
CA VAL A 19 -8.47 -0.65 -2.74
C VAL A 19 -8.76 -2.11 -2.43
N PHE A 20 -9.80 -2.63 -3.06
CA PHE A 20 -10.20 -4.01 -2.88
C PHE A 20 -9.28 -4.97 -3.65
N LEU A 21 -8.72 -5.97 -2.96
CA LEU A 21 -7.74 -6.92 -3.50
C LEU A 21 -8.32 -8.31 -3.78
N GLY A 22 -9.65 -8.46 -3.74
CA GLY A 22 -10.36 -9.69 -4.09
C GLY A 22 -10.31 -10.79 -3.03
N SER A 23 -9.18 -10.96 -2.33
CA SER A 23 -9.01 -12.01 -1.32
C SER A 23 -7.94 -11.67 -0.29
N LYS A 24 -8.05 -12.29 0.90
CA LYS A 24 -6.97 -12.30 1.91
C LYS A 24 -5.63 -12.81 1.38
N ALA A 25 -5.62 -13.77 0.45
CA ALA A 25 -4.37 -14.30 -0.10
C ALA A 25 -3.63 -13.25 -0.93
N THR A 26 -4.35 -12.43 -1.70
CA THR A 26 -3.77 -11.32 -2.46
C THR A 26 -3.24 -10.24 -1.52
N ALA A 27 -4.00 -9.88 -0.49
CA ALA A 27 -3.55 -8.91 0.51
C ALA A 27 -2.32 -9.39 1.29
N ALA A 28 -2.28 -10.68 1.67
CA ALA A 28 -1.13 -11.29 2.32
C ALA A 28 0.11 -11.30 1.41
N ALA A 29 -0.05 -11.64 0.13
CA ALA A 29 1.07 -11.60 -0.81
C ALA A 29 1.65 -10.18 -0.98
N LEU A 30 0.79 -9.16 -1.00
CA LEU A 30 1.24 -7.77 -1.02
C LEU A 30 1.89 -7.37 0.31
N PHE A 31 1.32 -7.77 1.45
CA PHE A 31 1.90 -7.52 2.77
C PHE A 31 3.30 -8.12 2.90
N ASP A 32 3.47 -9.41 2.58
CA ASP A 32 4.76 -10.11 2.67
C ASP A 32 5.82 -9.43 1.79
N TYR A 33 5.43 -9.02 0.59
CA TYR A 33 6.30 -8.29 -0.32
C TYR A 33 6.72 -6.94 0.26
N LEU A 34 5.76 -6.14 0.74
CA LEU A 34 6.06 -4.85 1.35
C LEU A 34 6.92 -5.03 2.60
N LEU A 35 6.61 -5.98 3.48
CA LEU A 35 7.36 -6.26 4.69
C LEU A 35 8.83 -6.59 4.38
N HIS A 36 9.09 -7.35 3.32
CA HIS A 36 10.44 -7.73 2.94
C HIS A 36 11.27 -6.56 2.38
N HIS A 37 10.63 -5.63 1.65
CA HIS A 37 11.32 -4.57 0.90
C HIS A 37 11.24 -3.18 1.54
N LEU A 38 10.31 -2.94 2.46
CA LEU A 38 10.14 -1.67 3.17
C LEU A 38 11.40 -1.17 3.88
N PRO A 39 12.22 -2.02 4.55
CA PRO A 39 13.44 -1.57 5.21
C PRO A 39 14.43 -0.84 4.28
N ASP A 40 14.43 -1.15 2.99
CA ASP A 40 15.35 -0.55 2.02
C ASP A 40 14.91 0.85 1.58
N VAL A 41 13.61 1.15 1.63
CA VAL A 41 13.03 2.37 1.03
C VAL A 41 12.38 3.30 2.06
N ALA A 42 11.94 2.77 3.20
CA ALA A 42 11.30 3.49 4.28
C ALA A 42 11.65 2.84 5.64
N PRO A 43 12.93 2.84 6.05
CA PRO A 43 13.40 2.12 7.24
C PRO A 43 12.66 2.54 8.52
N ASP A 44 12.41 3.85 8.69
CA ASP A 44 11.71 4.39 9.86
C ASP A 44 10.22 3.99 9.90
N TYR A 45 9.64 3.58 8.76
CA TYR A 45 8.26 3.12 8.67
C TYR A 45 8.15 1.59 8.69
N ALA A 46 9.21 0.85 8.36
CA ALA A 46 9.17 -0.60 8.24
C ALA A 46 8.74 -1.29 9.55
N GLU A 47 9.26 -0.82 10.69
CA GLU A 47 8.88 -1.34 12.01
C GLU A 47 7.41 -1.07 12.33
N GLU A 48 6.92 0.16 12.11
CA GLU A 48 5.51 0.51 12.30
C GLU A 48 4.60 -0.32 11.40
N PHE A 49 5.02 -0.53 10.15
CA PHE A 49 4.27 -1.32 9.18
C PHE A 49 4.16 -2.78 9.63
N GLU A 50 5.24 -3.39 10.10
CA GLU A 50 5.22 -4.77 10.60
C GLU A 50 4.24 -4.91 11.76
N TYR A 51 4.28 -4.04 12.78
CA TYR A 51 3.42 -4.19 13.96
C TYR A 51 1.95 -3.83 13.72
N SER A 52 1.67 -2.90 12.81
CA SER A 52 0.31 -2.34 12.65
C SER A 52 -0.58 -3.09 11.67
N ASN A 53 -0.02 -4.03 10.89
CA ASN A 53 -0.69 -4.60 9.71
C ASN A 53 -0.97 -6.11 9.75
N TRP A 54 -0.90 -6.76 10.92
CA TRP A 54 -1.13 -8.21 11.04
C TRP A 54 -2.55 -8.64 10.66
N ASP A 55 -3.54 -7.79 10.94
CA ASP A 55 -4.96 -8.06 10.65
C ASP A 55 -5.50 -7.24 9.46
N VAL A 56 -4.89 -6.09 9.19
CA VAL A 56 -5.38 -5.09 8.25
C VAL A 56 -4.21 -4.47 7.50
N LEU A 57 -4.16 -4.59 6.18
CA LEU A 57 -3.12 -3.99 5.36
C LEU A 57 -3.42 -2.50 5.10
N SER A 58 -2.54 -1.63 5.58
CA SER A 58 -2.72 -0.18 5.63
C SER A 58 -1.40 0.56 5.48
N ILE A 59 -1.42 1.62 4.67
CA ILE A 59 -0.38 2.65 4.59
C ILE A 59 -0.89 4.03 5.02
N THR A 60 -1.99 4.09 5.78
CA THR A 60 -2.58 5.37 6.19
C THR A 60 -1.67 6.18 7.11
N GLY A 61 -0.78 5.51 7.86
CA GLY A 61 0.22 6.14 8.74
C GLY A 61 1.50 6.58 8.03
N LEU A 62 1.68 6.18 6.77
CA LEU A 62 2.89 6.48 6.00
C LEU A 62 3.10 7.99 5.86
N SER A 63 4.27 8.47 6.27
CA SER A 63 4.64 9.87 6.14
C SER A 63 4.76 10.27 4.66
N ALA A 64 4.59 11.56 4.38
CA ALA A 64 4.72 12.07 3.01
C ALA A 64 6.11 11.78 2.41
N ALA A 65 7.17 11.80 3.22
CA ALA A 65 8.55 11.58 2.79
C ALA A 65 8.79 10.21 2.15
N TYR A 66 8.08 9.19 2.62
CA TYR A 66 8.20 7.81 2.11
C TYR A 66 7.11 7.44 1.11
N PHE A 67 6.20 8.36 0.77
CA PHE A 67 5.05 8.03 -0.07
C PHE A 67 5.44 7.57 -1.48
N MET A 68 6.34 8.29 -2.14
CA MET A 68 6.80 7.89 -3.49
C MET A 68 7.61 6.59 -3.48
N PRO A 69 8.59 6.40 -2.58
CA PRO A 69 9.28 5.11 -2.47
C PRO A 69 8.34 3.92 -2.25
N VAL A 70 7.35 4.04 -1.38
CA VAL A 70 6.35 2.96 -1.15
C VAL A 70 5.37 2.83 -2.31
N TYR A 71 5.01 3.93 -2.99
CA TYR A 71 4.23 3.88 -4.22
C TYR A 71 4.95 3.04 -5.29
N ASP A 72 6.23 3.33 -5.55
CA ASP A 72 7.03 2.61 -6.54
C ASP A 72 7.15 1.13 -6.15
N LEU A 73 7.33 0.84 -4.86
CA LEU A 73 7.36 -0.52 -4.36
C LEU A 73 6.04 -1.27 -4.57
N ILE A 74 4.89 -0.64 -4.36
CA ILE A 74 3.58 -1.24 -4.65
C ILE A 74 3.41 -1.47 -6.17
N MET A 75 3.88 -0.55 -7.01
CA MET A 75 3.86 -0.72 -8.47
C MET A 75 4.78 -1.86 -8.93
N GLN A 76 5.94 -2.04 -8.28
CA GLN A 76 6.83 -3.17 -8.51
C GLN A 76 6.17 -4.49 -8.10
N ALA A 77 5.52 -4.53 -6.93
CA ALA A 77 4.75 -5.70 -6.49
C ALA A 77 3.67 -6.09 -7.51
N CYS A 78 3.00 -5.12 -8.14
CA CYS A 78 2.02 -5.37 -9.19
C CYS A 78 2.63 -5.98 -10.46
N GLN A 79 3.91 -5.73 -10.74
CA GLN A 79 4.62 -6.30 -11.89
C GLN A 79 5.13 -7.71 -11.60
N GLU A 80 5.56 -7.97 -10.37
CA GLU A 80 6.22 -9.22 -9.97
C GLU A 80 5.25 -10.28 -9.43
N LEU A 81 4.14 -9.86 -8.80
CA LEU A 81 3.19 -10.77 -8.18
C LEU A 81 1.95 -10.95 -9.06
N GLU A 82 1.82 -12.12 -9.69
CA GLU A 82 0.66 -12.47 -10.54
C GLU A 82 -0.69 -12.34 -9.80
N LEU A 83 -0.70 -12.53 -8.48
CA LEU A 83 -1.91 -12.35 -7.65
C LEU A 83 -2.34 -10.88 -7.51
N VAL A 84 -1.39 -9.94 -7.53
CA VAL A 84 -1.63 -8.50 -7.27
C VAL A 84 -1.80 -7.72 -8.58
N LYS A 85 -1.15 -8.18 -9.65
CA LYS A 85 -1.20 -7.60 -11.00
C LYS A 85 -2.59 -7.16 -11.51
N PRO A 86 -3.69 -7.93 -11.31
CA PRO A 86 -5.02 -7.50 -11.75
C PRO A 86 -5.52 -6.20 -11.10
N TYR A 87 -4.96 -5.82 -9.95
CA TYR A 87 -5.36 -4.65 -9.17
C TYR A 87 -4.49 -3.42 -9.43
N GLN A 88 -3.47 -3.51 -10.30
CA GLN A 88 -2.50 -2.44 -10.55
C GLN A 88 -3.16 -1.11 -10.87
N ALA A 89 -4.12 -1.08 -11.81
CA ALA A 89 -4.78 0.16 -12.22
C ALA A 89 -5.56 0.81 -11.05
N ALA A 90 -6.23 0.00 -10.23
CA ALA A 90 -6.99 0.48 -9.08
C ALA A 90 -6.05 1.00 -7.97
N LEU A 91 -4.98 0.27 -7.68
CA LEU A 91 -3.93 0.67 -6.74
C LEU A 91 -3.29 1.99 -7.17
N GLN A 92 -2.87 2.07 -8.43
CA GLN A 92 -2.24 3.26 -9.00
C GLN A 92 -3.17 4.47 -8.90
N ALA A 93 -4.44 4.35 -9.32
CA ALA A 93 -5.40 5.45 -9.25
C ALA A 93 -5.63 5.93 -7.81
N ALA A 94 -5.79 5.00 -6.86
CA ALA A 94 -5.99 5.34 -5.46
C ALA A 94 -4.77 6.08 -4.88
N LEU A 95 -3.56 5.60 -5.15
CA LEU A 95 -2.33 6.23 -4.68
C LEU A 95 -2.08 7.60 -5.34
N GLN A 96 -2.32 7.74 -6.65
CA GLN A 96 -2.15 9.02 -7.36
C GLN A 96 -3.17 10.08 -6.92
N SER A 97 -4.35 9.66 -6.46
CA SER A 97 -5.34 10.57 -5.89
C SER A 97 -4.99 11.04 -4.47
N ASP A 98 -3.99 10.43 -3.82
CA ASP A 98 -3.56 10.78 -2.48
C ASP A 98 -2.90 12.18 -2.43
N PRO A 99 -3.23 13.04 -1.46
CA PRO A 99 -2.55 14.32 -1.29
C PRO A 99 -1.03 14.22 -1.15
N ARG A 100 -0.51 13.13 -0.54
CA ARG A 100 0.93 12.87 -0.38
C ARG A 100 1.63 12.67 -1.73
N TYR A 101 0.93 12.15 -2.74
CA TYR A 101 1.46 12.00 -4.10
C TYR A 101 1.83 13.36 -4.71
N ARG A 102 0.92 14.35 -4.60
CA ARG A 102 1.15 15.70 -5.15
C ARG A 102 2.22 16.48 -4.38
N GLN A 103 2.32 16.27 -3.07
CA GLN A 103 3.35 16.93 -2.26
C GLN A 103 4.78 16.58 -2.71
N GLN A 104 4.97 15.36 -3.23
CA GLN A 104 6.27 14.89 -3.73
C GLN A 104 6.56 15.31 -5.18
N GLN A 105 5.54 15.72 -5.95
CA GLN A 105 5.74 16.23 -7.32
C GLN A 105 6.09 17.72 -7.38
N ALA A 106 5.86 18.44 -6.27
CA ALA A 106 6.11 19.87 -6.15
C ALA A 106 7.43 20.23 -5.44
N ALA A 107 8.16 19.22 -4.97
CA ALA A 107 9.49 19.32 -4.35
C ALA A 107 10.60 19.08 -5.38
#